data_AF-A0A4W6DUM4-F1
#
_entry.id   AF-A0A4W6DUM4-F1
#
_cell.length_a   1.000
_cell.length_b   1.000
_cell.length_c   1.000
_cell.angle_alpha   90.00
_cell.angle_beta   90.00
_cell.angle_gamma   90.00
#
_symmetry.space_group_name_H-M   'P 1'
#
loop_
_entity.id
_entity.type
_entity.pdbx_description
1 polymer ?
#
loop_
_entity_poly.entity_id
_entity_poly.type
_entity_poly.pdbx_seq_one_letter_code
_entity_poly.pdbx_strand_id
1 'polypeptide(L)'
;MKAHSGDVAVFVRIRPTANFAQDLIECLPDGKLQDSRKTRQGSWSFRLEGVLQDVSQEEVYSRVCQRVVQGALDGYNGRSLYLYKTDSV
;
A
#
# COMPACT_ATOMS: atom_id res chain seq x y z
N MET A 1 -20.63 -17.70 -5.52
CA MET A 1 -19.89 -16.63 -6.22
C MET A 1 -19.56 -15.56 -5.19
N LYS A 2 -18.29 -15.44 -4.76
CA LYS A 2 -17.90 -14.38 -3.83
C LYS A 2 -17.70 -13.10 -4.65
N ALA A 3 -18.44 -12.06 -4.27
CA ALA A 3 -18.40 -10.74 -4.90
C ALA A 3 -16.95 -10.28 -5.07
N HIS A 4 -16.56 -9.95 -6.30
CA HIS A 4 -15.30 -9.28 -6.59
C HIS A 4 -15.39 -7.86 -6.03
N SER A 5 -14.91 -7.69 -4.80
CA SER A 5 -14.79 -6.39 -4.16
C SER A 5 -13.64 -5.63 -4.81
N GLY A 6 -13.96 -4.76 -5.77
CA GLY A 6 -13.09 -3.74 -6.36
C GLY A 6 -12.07 -4.25 -7.38
N ASP A 7 -12.22 -3.84 -8.64
CA ASP A 7 -11.28 -4.14 -9.74
C ASP A 7 -9.86 -3.56 -9.52
N VAL A 8 -9.69 -2.70 -8.51
CA VAL A 8 -8.43 -2.01 -8.23
C VAL A 8 -8.10 -2.11 -6.74
N ALA A 9 -6.97 -2.74 -6.44
CA ALA A 9 -6.39 -2.77 -5.10
C ALA A 9 -5.22 -1.78 -5.01
N VAL A 10 -5.20 -0.97 -3.95
CA VAL A 10 -4.14 0.02 -3.70
C VAL A 10 -3.42 -0.31 -2.41
N PHE A 11 -2.11 -0.46 -2.52
CA PHE A 11 -1.21 -0.71 -1.39
C PHE A 11 -0.18 0.41 -1.28
N VAL A 12 0.25 0.70 -0.06
CA VAL A 12 1.41 1.56 0.20
C VAL A 12 2.54 0.70 0.75
N ARG A 13 3.72 0.77 0.12
CA ARG A 13 4.94 0.15 0.65
C ARG A 13 5.84 1.22 1.24
N ILE A 14 6.18 1.08 2.52
CA ILE A 14 7.11 1.95 3.21
C ILE A 14 8.49 1.30 3.17
N ARG A 15 9.47 2.02 2.62
CA ARG A 15 10.86 1.57 2.60
C ARG A 15 11.39 1.51 4.05
N PRO A 16 12.04 0.41 4.47
CA PRO A 16 12.75 0.38 5.74
C PRO A 16 13.77 1.52 5.81
N THR A 17 13.70 2.31 6.87
CA THR A 17 14.61 3.44 7.12
C THR A 17 14.86 3.55 8.61
N ALA A 18 16.10 3.81 9.01
CA ALA A 18 16.47 4.00 10.41
C ALA A 18 15.78 5.23 11.03
N ASN A 19 15.53 6.26 10.21
CA ASN A 19 14.90 7.50 10.62
C ASN A 19 13.46 7.56 10.11
N PHE A 20 12.64 6.58 10.50
CA PHE A 20 11.22 6.62 10.15
C PHE A 20 10.53 7.73 10.93
N ALA A 21 9.72 8.54 10.26
CA ALA A 21 9.00 9.66 10.87
C ALA A 21 7.77 9.16 11.65
N GLN A 22 8.03 8.41 12.72
CA GLN A 22 7.02 7.79 13.60
C GLN A 22 6.04 8.82 14.18
N ASP A 23 6.54 10.04 14.42
CA ASP A 23 5.74 11.15 14.94
C ASP A 23 4.79 11.78 13.89
N LEU A 24 4.94 11.40 12.62
CA LEU A 24 4.19 11.96 11.49
C LEU A 24 3.32 10.93 10.79
N ILE A 25 3.77 9.67 10.69
CA ILE A 25 3.10 8.62 9.91
C ILE A 25 2.69 7.49 10.85
N GLU A 26 1.37 7.37 11.03
CA GLU A 26 0.76 6.31 11.81
C GLU A 26 0.15 5.25 10.89
N CYS A 27 0.60 4.00 11.04
CA CYS A 27 0.09 2.85 10.31
C CYS A 27 -0.87 2.08 11.22
N LEU A 28 -2.16 2.15 10.91
CA LEU A 28 -3.19 1.48 11.69
C LEU A 28 -3.45 0.05 11.15
N PRO A 29 -3.86 -0.88 12.03
CA PRO A 29 -4.03 -2.30 11.67
C PRO A 29 -5.16 -2.57 10.67
N ASP A 30 -6.02 -1.60 10.39
CA ASP A 30 -7.13 -1.66 9.42
C ASP A 30 -6.72 -1.27 7.98
N GLY A 31 -5.41 -1.11 7.72
CA GLY A 31 -4.92 -0.61 6.43
C GLY A 31 -5.09 0.90 6.26
N LYS A 32 -5.38 1.61 7.36
CA LYS A 32 -5.45 3.07 7.36
C LYS A 32 -4.08 3.67 7.65
N LEU A 33 -3.71 4.66 6.84
CA LEU A 33 -2.52 5.48 7.02
C LEU A 33 -2.96 6.88 7.47
N GLN A 34 -2.42 7.39 8.56
CA GLN A 34 -2.82 8.68 9.14
C GLN A 34 -1.62 9.61 9.37
N ASP A 35 -1.82 10.91 9.12
CA ASP A 35 -0.89 11.96 9.56
C ASP A 35 -1.21 12.33 11.01
N SER A 36 -0.24 12.11 11.90
CA SER A 36 -0.37 12.39 13.33
C SER A 36 -0.30 13.88 13.67
N ARG A 37 0.13 14.74 12.72
CA ARG A 37 0.12 16.20 12.93
C ARG A 37 -1.29 16.74 12.87
N LYS A 38 -1.74 17.30 14.00
CA LYS A 38 -2.83 18.27 14.03
C LYS A 38 -2.34 19.60 13.45
N THR A 39 -2.27 19.68 12.12
CA THR A 39 -2.03 20.98 11.46
C THR A 39 -3.27 21.87 11.58
N ARG A 40 -3.12 23.18 11.33
CA ARG A 40 -4.26 24.11 11.23
C ARG A 40 -5.31 23.70 10.18
N GLN A 41 -4.95 22.82 9.24
CA GLN A 41 -5.82 22.29 8.16
C GLN A 41 -6.42 20.91 8.48
N GLY A 42 -6.13 20.32 9.63
CA GLY A 42 -6.63 18.99 10.03
C GLY A 42 -5.62 17.86 9.82
N SER A 43 -5.98 16.66 10.30
CA SER A 43 -5.24 15.40 10.10
C SER A 43 -5.71 14.71 8.82
N TRP A 44 -4.77 14.22 8.00
CA TRP A 44 -5.10 13.44 6.81
C TRP A 44 -5.18 11.95 7.15
N SER A 45 -6.14 11.24 6.57
CA SER A 45 -6.18 9.78 6.67
C SER A 45 -6.56 9.14 5.35
N PHE A 46 -5.84 8.08 4.98
CA PHE A 46 -6.05 7.31 3.76
C PHE A 46 -6.46 5.91 4.14
N ARG A 47 -7.49 5.37 3.48
CA ARG A 47 -7.89 3.98 3.63
C ARG A 47 -7.45 3.21 2.40
N LEU A 48 -6.65 2.18 2.60
CA LEU A 48 -6.01 1.38 1.56
C LEU A 48 -6.33 -0.09 1.77
N GLU A 49 -6.04 -0.93 0.77
CA GLU A 49 -6.17 -2.39 0.92
C GLU A 49 -5.11 -2.93 1.89
N GLY A 50 -3.96 -2.25 1.99
CA GLY A 50 -2.96 -2.55 3.01
C GLY A 50 -1.75 -1.62 2.98
N VAL A 51 -1.12 -1.51 4.14
CA VAL A 51 0.19 -0.86 4.31
C VAL A 51 1.24 -1.94 4.53
N LEU A 52 2.29 -1.91 3.72
CA LEU A 52 3.39 -2.87 3.68
C LEU A 52 4.64 -2.20 4.25
N GLN A 53 4.86 -2.36 5.55
CA GLN A 53 6.02 -1.80 6.26
C GLN A 53 6.95 -2.94 6.68
N ASP A 54 8.24 -2.78 6.38
CA ASP A 54 9.29 -3.75 6.75
C ASP A 54 9.01 -5.20 6.32
N VAL A 55 8.41 -5.34 5.13
CA VAL A 55 8.11 -6.66 4.53
C VAL A 55 9.13 -7.03 3.46
N SER A 56 9.35 -8.34 3.31
CA SER A 56 10.21 -8.89 2.26
C SER A 56 9.61 -8.69 0.86
N GLN A 57 10.44 -8.86 -0.18
CA GLN A 57 9.99 -8.74 -1.55
C GLN A 57 8.98 -9.84 -1.93
N GLU A 58 9.18 -11.04 -1.41
CA GLU A 58 8.30 -12.21 -1.60
C GLU A 58 6.91 -11.95 -1.02
N GLU A 59 6.85 -11.30 0.15
CA GLU A 59 5.58 -10.92 0.78
C GLU A 59 4.86 -9.85 -0.03
N VAL A 60 5.57 -8.84 -0.56
CA VAL A 60 4.98 -7.83 -1.46
C VAL A 60 4.41 -8.49 -2.71
N TYR A 61 5.15 -9.40 -3.33
CA TYR A 61 4.68 -10.13 -4.51
C TYR A 61 3.41 -10.93 -4.19
N SER A 62 3.42 -11.67 -3.09
CA SER A 62 2.30 -12.52 -2.67
C SER A 62 1.04 -11.69 -2.41
N ARG A 63 1.16 -10.52 -1.76
CA ARG A 63 0.00 -9.67 -1.45
C ARG A 63 -0.52 -8.87 -2.65
N VAL A 64 0.37 -8.36 -3.51
CA VAL A 64 0.01 -7.40 -4.57
C VAL A 64 -0.10 -8.06 -5.94
N CYS A 65 0.86 -8.91 -6.31
CA CYS A 65 1.00 -9.42 -7.66
C CYS A 65 0.32 -10.77 -7.87
N GLN A 66 0.24 -11.61 -6.83
CA GLN A 66 -0.27 -12.98 -6.96
C GLN A 66 -1.68 -13.02 -7.57
N ARG A 67 -2.58 -12.12 -7.14
CA ARG A 67 -3.96 -12.04 -7.67
C ARG A 67 -3.98 -11.62 -9.14
N VAL A 68 -3.10 -10.69 -9.52
CA VAL A 68 -2.98 -10.20 -10.90
C VAL A 68 -2.47 -11.30 -11.83
N VAL A 69 -1.47 -12.07 -11.37
CA VAL A 69 -0.90 -13.20 -12.12
C VAL A 69 -1.91 -14.34 -12.25
N GLN A 70 -2.64 -14.67 -11.18
CA GLN A 70 -3.72 -15.67 -11.25
C GLN A 70 -4.81 -15.25 -12.22
N GLY A 71 -5.24 -13.99 -12.18
CA GLY A 71 -6.19 -13.44 -13.15
C GLY A 71 -5.68 -13.56 -14.59
N ALA A 72 -4.39 -13.32 -14.82
CA ALA A 72 -3.78 -13.49 -16.14
C ALA A 72 -3.80 -14.95 -16.63
N LEU A 73 -3.59 -15.93 -15.72
CA LEU A 73 -3.70 -17.35 -16.05
C LEU A 73 -5.14 -17.76 -16.37
N ASP A 74 -6.12 -17.13 -15.73
CA ASP A 74 -7.55 -17.33 -15.98
C ASP A 74 -8.06 -16.58 -17.23
N GLY A 75 -7.18 -15.86 -17.95
CA GLY A 75 -7.49 -15.14 -19.19
C GLY A 75 -7.90 -13.68 -19.02
N TYR A 76 -7.77 -13.11 -17.82
CA TYR A 76 -8.06 -11.70 -17.55
C TYR A 76 -6.83 -10.81 -17.75
N ASN A 77 -7.04 -9.60 -18.26
CA ASN A 77 -5.98 -8.60 -18.34
C ASN A 77 -5.69 -8.02 -16.95
N GLY A 78 -4.50 -8.26 -16.43
CA GLY A 78 -4.02 -7.70 -15.17
C GLY A 78 -2.98 -6.60 -15.39
N ARG A 79 -3.10 -5.49 -14.64
CA ARG A 79 -2.08 -4.43 -14.64
C ARG A 79 -1.66 -4.06 -13.22
N SER A 80 -0.36 -4.05 -12.98
CA SER A 80 0.25 -3.49 -11.77
C SER A 80 0.98 -2.19 -12.11
N LEU A 81 0.79 -1.16 -11.28
CA LEU A 81 1.47 0.14 -11.41
C LEU A 81 2.20 0.45 -10.10
N TYR A 82 3.45 0.92 -10.22
CA TYR A 82 4.27 1.35 -9.10
C TYR A 82 4.54 2.85 -9.23
N LEU A 83 4.18 3.61 -8.20
CA LEU A 83 4.48 5.03 -8.09
C LEU A 83 5.38 5.23 -6.88
N TYR A 84 6.52 5.87 -7.09
CA TYR A 84 7.47 6.17 -6.04
C TYR A 84 8.02 7.58 -6.25
N LYS A 85 8.35 8.25 -5.13
CA LYS A 85 9.13 9.48 -5.19
C LYS A 85 10.59 9.09 -5.38
N THR A 86 11.24 9.65 -6.40
CA THR A 86 12.70 9.56 -6.52
C THR A 86 13.32 10.44 -5.45
N ASP A 87 14.26 9.91 -4.69
CA ASP A 87 15.07 10.72 -3.79
C ASP A 87 15.89 11.70 -4.66
N SER A 88 15.64 13.00 -4.49
CA SER A 88 16.51 14.03 -5.03
C SER A 88 17.83 13.95 -4.24
N VAL A 89 18.89 13.51 -4.92
CA VAL A 89 20.26 13.49 -4.38
C VAL A 89 20.72 14.91 -4.05
#